data_AF-A0A352B0J9-F1
#
_entry.id   AF-A0A352B0J9-F1
#
_cell.length_a   1.000
_cell.length_b   1.000
_cell.length_c   1.000
_cell.angle_alpha   90.00
_cell.angle_beta   90.00
_cell.angle_gamma   90.00
#
_symmetry.space_group_name_H-M   'P 1'
#
loop_
_entity.id
_entity.type
_entity.pdbx_description
1 polymer ?
#
loop_
_entity_poly.entity_id
_entity_poly.type
_entity_poly.pdbx_seq_one_letter_code
_entity_poly.pdbx_strand_id
1 'polypeptide(L)'
;EEKTALHEYFSSQVFPVLTPLAVDPAHPFPYISGLSLNLAVVLKNPKDQTEHFARVKVPPLLPRFVLVPGAESRGVPLEDVMGEFLGELFPGMQVLQHHIFRVTRNEDLEVDEDEGENLLIQLEKELLRRRFGPPVRLEVAEDVDPQVLSLLQRELDIDRTDVYNLPEPLDLSSLRSLAFLPRPDLQFEPHAITTNRYLEADEDEAADIFASLREREVLVHHPYESFATSVQAFLEQAADDPQVLAIKQTLYRTSGDSPIVDALIDAAEAGKQVLALVEIKARFDEKNNIAWARKLEAAGVHVVYGIVGLKTHCKLSLVIRQEGNQLRRYCHIGTGNYNPKTARYYEDFGLLTARPAVGEDLTQLFNQLSGFSTEPSYSSILTSPVGVREGLVERIQREIDNHEAGRPARVRFKINSLVDEQIIDQLYFASMAGVPVEIVVRGMCALKPGIPGLSDNITVHSVLGRYLEHSRIFFFENAGDPDVFIGSADMMHRNLDRRVETLVKITQSDQIKELDDLFVLAMSNQVSVWELESSGNWRRDAKDADGQPLLDMQDEIMSRTLVKKRSR
;
A
#
# COMPACT_ATOMS: atom_id res chain seq x y z
N GLU A 1 43.76 -12.52 -5.85
CA GLU A 1 43.39 -12.14 -4.47
C GLU A 1 41.87 -12.07 -4.33
N GLU A 2 41.16 -11.18 -5.03
CA GLU A 2 39.69 -11.07 -4.94
C GLU A 2 38.94 -12.37 -5.24
N LYS A 3 39.30 -13.07 -6.33
CA LYS A 3 38.72 -14.38 -6.68
C LYS A 3 38.95 -15.43 -5.58
N THR A 4 40.10 -15.43 -4.92
CA THR A 4 40.41 -16.33 -3.80
C THR A 4 39.53 -16.01 -2.59
N ALA A 5 39.35 -14.73 -2.28
CA ALA A 5 38.52 -14.32 -1.16
C ALA A 5 37.02 -14.61 -1.40
N LEU A 6 36.55 -14.43 -2.64
CA LEU A 6 35.20 -14.85 -3.05
C LEU A 6 35.03 -16.37 -3.02
N HIS A 7 36.08 -17.12 -3.37
CA HIS A 7 36.09 -18.59 -3.25
C HIS A 7 35.98 -19.06 -1.80
N GLU A 8 36.70 -18.42 -0.88
CA GLU A 8 36.60 -18.69 0.57
C GLU A 8 35.20 -18.38 1.11
N TYR A 9 34.62 -17.25 0.69
CA TYR A 9 33.23 -16.90 1.02
C TYR A 9 32.25 -17.93 0.45
N PHE A 10 32.41 -18.31 -0.82
CA PHE A 10 31.58 -19.35 -1.45
C PHE A 10 31.67 -20.66 -0.66
N SER A 11 32.87 -21.16 -0.40
CA SER A 11 33.11 -22.43 0.29
C SER A 11 32.54 -22.45 1.71
N SER A 12 32.67 -21.33 2.45
CA SER A 12 32.30 -21.27 3.87
C SER A 12 30.87 -20.85 4.14
N GLN A 13 30.28 -19.98 3.30
CA GLN A 13 28.96 -19.38 3.53
C GLN A 13 27.91 -19.82 2.50
N VAL A 14 28.28 -19.97 1.23
CA VAL A 14 27.32 -20.21 0.14
C VAL A 14 27.14 -21.70 -0.10
N PHE A 15 28.22 -22.43 -0.39
CA PHE A 15 28.22 -23.86 -0.70
C PHE A 15 27.41 -24.70 0.30
N PRO A 16 27.54 -24.53 1.64
CA PRO A 16 26.82 -25.37 2.61
C PRO A 16 25.30 -25.26 2.57
N VAL A 17 24.76 -24.17 1.98
CA VAL A 17 23.31 -23.94 1.88
C VAL A 17 22.75 -24.21 0.49
N LEU A 18 23.60 -24.54 -0.49
CA LEU A 18 23.17 -24.89 -1.83
C LEU A 18 22.72 -26.35 -1.91
N THR A 19 21.68 -26.60 -2.68
CA THR A 19 21.21 -27.96 -2.99
C THR A 19 20.99 -28.04 -4.51
N PRO A 20 21.92 -28.67 -5.24
CA PRO A 20 21.74 -28.88 -6.68
C PRO A 20 20.66 -29.95 -6.91
N LEU A 21 19.74 -29.69 -7.83
CA LEU A 21 18.69 -30.63 -8.22
C LEU A 21 18.93 -31.05 -9.67
N ALA A 22 19.49 -32.25 -9.85
CA ALA A 22 19.65 -32.86 -11.18
C ALA A 22 18.30 -33.37 -11.71
N VAL A 23 18.14 -33.33 -13.04
CA VAL A 23 16.95 -33.80 -13.74
C VAL A 23 17.32 -34.97 -14.64
N ASP A 24 16.68 -36.11 -14.41
CA ASP A 24 16.87 -37.37 -15.12
C ASP A 24 15.58 -38.24 -15.03
N PRO A 25 15.51 -39.43 -15.66
CA PRO A 25 14.31 -40.27 -15.60
C PRO A 25 13.87 -40.71 -14.19
N ALA A 26 14.78 -40.75 -13.22
CA ALA A 26 14.48 -41.04 -11.82
C ALA A 26 14.19 -39.78 -11.00
N HIS A 27 14.66 -38.61 -11.46
CA HIS A 27 14.51 -37.31 -10.82
C HIS A 27 13.80 -36.32 -11.76
N PRO A 28 12.46 -36.21 -11.69
CA PRO A 28 11.71 -35.31 -12.58
C PRO A 28 12.08 -33.85 -12.35
N PHE A 29 11.72 -32.98 -13.29
CA PHE A 29 11.99 -31.55 -13.20
C PHE A 29 11.45 -30.97 -11.88
N PRO A 30 12.29 -30.28 -11.09
CA PRO A 30 11.90 -29.87 -9.76
C PRO A 30 10.90 -28.72 -9.81
N TYR A 31 10.02 -28.65 -8.81
CA TYR A 31 9.17 -27.49 -8.63
C TYR A 31 10.02 -26.21 -8.43
N ILE A 32 9.75 -25.19 -9.24
CA ILE A 32 10.38 -23.87 -9.15
C ILE A 32 9.48 -22.90 -8.40
N SER A 33 9.97 -22.39 -7.27
CA SER A 33 9.24 -21.41 -6.45
C SER A 33 9.02 -20.09 -7.20
N GLY A 34 7.84 -19.51 -7.04
CA GLY A 34 7.53 -18.17 -7.54
C GLY A 34 8.52 -17.12 -7.04
N LEU A 35 8.87 -16.18 -7.91
CA LEU A 35 9.83 -15.09 -7.75
C LEU A 35 11.25 -15.50 -7.35
N SER A 36 11.55 -16.81 -7.27
CA SER A 36 12.89 -17.28 -6.95
C SER A 36 13.81 -17.21 -8.16
N LEU A 37 15.05 -16.81 -7.92
CA LEU A 37 16.08 -16.87 -8.94
C LEU A 37 16.84 -18.20 -8.91
N ASN A 38 17.19 -18.68 -10.08
CA ASN A 38 17.78 -20.00 -10.29
C ASN A 38 18.84 -19.94 -11.37
N LEU A 39 19.82 -20.83 -11.27
CA LEU A 39 20.75 -21.16 -12.34
C LEU A 39 20.29 -22.48 -12.98
N ALA A 40 20.09 -22.45 -14.29
CA ALA A 40 19.93 -23.60 -15.17
C ALA A 40 21.32 -24.05 -15.63
N VAL A 41 21.76 -25.23 -15.21
CA VAL A 41 23.13 -25.72 -15.41
C VAL A 41 23.09 -26.92 -16.33
N VAL A 42 23.88 -26.89 -17.40
CA VAL A 42 24.08 -28.06 -18.27
C VAL A 42 25.40 -28.71 -17.90
N LEU A 43 25.32 -29.97 -17.52
CA LEU A 43 26.43 -30.79 -17.08
C LEU A 43 26.70 -31.86 -18.13
N LYS A 44 27.96 -32.25 -18.28
CA LYS A 44 28.36 -33.40 -19.08
C LYS A 44 29.06 -34.42 -18.22
N ASN A 45 28.63 -35.67 -18.32
CA ASN A 45 29.34 -36.79 -17.70
C ASN A 45 30.55 -37.17 -18.57
N PRO A 46 31.80 -37.02 -18.08
CA PRO A 46 32.98 -37.30 -18.88
C PRO A 46 33.11 -38.78 -19.30
N LYS A 47 32.47 -39.71 -18.59
CA LYS A 47 32.61 -41.16 -18.82
C LYS A 47 31.80 -41.67 -20.01
N ASP A 48 30.56 -41.22 -20.15
CA ASP A 48 29.63 -41.67 -21.20
C ASP A 48 29.22 -40.54 -22.16
N GLN A 49 29.72 -39.32 -21.93
CA GLN A 49 29.47 -38.13 -22.74
C GLN A 49 28.01 -37.65 -22.73
N THR A 50 27.19 -38.15 -21.80
CA THR A 50 25.78 -37.73 -21.67
C THR A 50 25.66 -36.34 -21.04
N GLU A 51 24.68 -35.58 -21.50
CA GLU A 51 24.34 -34.27 -20.94
C GLU A 51 23.18 -34.39 -19.96
N HIS A 52 23.29 -33.66 -18.85
CA HIS A 52 22.31 -33.60 -17.79
C HIS A 52 21.97 -32.16 -17.48
N PHE A 53 20.71 -31.92 -17.14
CA PHE A 53 20.28 -30.63 -16.61
C PHE A 53 20.32 -30.67 -15.09
N ALA A 54 20.79 -29.59 -14.47
CA ALA A 54 20.67 -29.37 -13.04
C ALA A 54 20.18 -27.95 -12.77
N ARG A 55 19.38 -27.82 -11.72
CA ARG A 55 18.93 -26.53 -11.22
C ARG A 55 19.61 -26.22 -9.90
N VAL A 56 20.12 -25.01 -9.76
CA VAL A 56 20.64 -24.49 -8.48
C VAL A 56 19.84 -23.24 -8.11
N LYS A 57 19.19 -23.24 -6.94
CA LYS A 57 18.44 -22.08 -6.45
C LYS A 57 19.40 -21.07 -5.84
N VAL A 58 19.27 -19.79 -6.18
CA VAL A 58 19.99 -18.73 -5.47
C VAL A 58 19.35 -18.54 -4.09
N PRO A 59 20.08 -18.70 -2.97
CA PRO A 59 19.51 -18.63 -1.63
C PRO A 59 19.05 -17.21 -1.29
N PRO A 60 17.75 -16.98 -1.01
CA PRO A 60 17.26 -15.65 -0.67
C PRO A 60 17.66 -15.19 0.75
N LEU A 61 18.16 -16.11 1.58
CA LEU A 61 18.63 -15.82 2.94
C LEU A 61 20.01 -15.16 2.97
N LEU A 62 20.75 -15.25 1.87
CA LEU A 62 22.07 -14.63 1.75
C LEU A 62 21.95 -13.26 1.08
N PRO A 63 22.83 -12.29 1.42
CA PRO A 63 22.89 -11.01 0.74
C PRO A 63 23.08 -11.21 -0.76
N ARG A 64 22.26 -10.53 -1.55
CA ARG A 64 22.29 -10.65 -3.00
C ARG A 64 23.56 -10.06 -3.62
N PHE A 65 24.08 -8.98 -3.05
CA PHE A 65 25.35 -8.38 -3.46
C PHE A 65 26.42 -8.74 -2.43
N VAL A 66 27.37 -9.56 -2.83
CA VAL A 66 28.51 -9.99 -2.01
C VAL A 66 29.59 -8.92 -2.09
N LEU A 67 29.92 -8.30 -0.97
CA LEU A 67 31.00 -7.31 -0.92
C LEU A 67 32.35 -7.98 -1.21
N VAL A 68 33.13 -7.38 -2.10
CA VAL A 68 34.49 -7.86 -2.39
C VAL A 68 35.38 -7.52 -1.18
N PRO A 69 36.05 -8.52 -0.56
CA PRO A 69 36.91 -8.28 0.59
C PRO A 69 37.98 -7.20 0.30
N GLY A 70 38.09 -6.22 1.19
CA GLY A 70 39.01 -5.08 1.03
C GLY A 70 38.45 -3.90 0.22
N ALA A 71 37.24 -3.99 -0.32
CA ALA A 71 36.56 -2.86 -0.98
C ALA A 71 35.48 -2.25 -0.07
N GLU A 72 35.39 -0.91 -0.03
CA GLU A 72 34.39 -0.20 0.79
C GLU A 72 32.97 -0.22 0.22
N SER A 73 32.82 -0.28 -1.10
CA SER A 73 31.50 -0.16 -1.76
C SER A 73 31.45 -0.88 -3.12
N ARG A 74 32.16 -2.00 -3.26
CA ARG A 74 32.13 -2.84 -4.46
C ARG A 74 31.58 -4.21 -4.10
N GLY A 75 30.52 -4.61 -4.79
CA GLY A 75 29.92 -5.92 -4.63
C GLY A 75 29.70 -6.62 -5.97
N VAL A 76 29.58 -7.94 -5.91
CA VAL A 76 29.28 -8.81 -7.05
C VAL A 76 27.96 -9.54 -6.75
N PRO A 77 27.07 -9.71 -7.73
CA PRO A 77 25.87 -10.52 -7.54
C PRO A 77 26.19 -11.96 -7.11
N LEU A 78 25.40 -12.51 -6.19
CA LEU A 78 25.62 -13.84 -5.61
C LEU A 78 25.57 -14.95 -6.66
N GLU A 79 24.70 -14.81 -7.65
CA GLU A 79 24.56 -15.68 -8.82
C GLU A 79 25.86 -15.78 -9.64
N ASP A 80 26.64 -14.72 -9.74
CA ASP A 80 27.89 -14.70 -10.50
C ASP A 80 28.98 -15.43 -9.70
N VAL A 81 29.02 -15.21 -8.39
CA VAL A 81 29.89 -15.96 -7.46
C VAL A 81 29.54 -17.45 -7.51
N MET A 82 28.25 -17.78 -7.51
CA MET A 82 27.80 -19.16 -7.66
C MET A 82 28.21 -19.73 -9.02
N GLY A 83 27.96 -19.00 -10.11
CA GLY A 83 28.28 -19.39 -11.49
C GLY A 83 29.75 -19.75 -11.66
N GLU A 84 30.64 -18.90 -11.16
CA GLU A 84 32.09 -19.09 -11.22
C GLU A 84 32.57 -20.36 -10.50
N PHE A 85 31.95 -20.71 -9.36
CA PHE A 85 32.35 -21.87 -8.53
C PHE A 85 31.39 -23.07 -8.62
N LEU A 86 30.47 -23.08 -9.61
CA LEU A 86 29.47 -24.13 -9.81
C LEU A 86 30.07 -25.54 -9.86
N GLY A 87 31.29 -25.67 -10.41
CA GLY A 87 31.96 -26.97 -10.57
C GLY A 87 32.14 -27.74 -9.27
N GLU A 88 32.26 -27.06 -8.13
CA GLU A 88 32.40 -27.70 -6.82
C GLU A 88 31.13 -28.42 -6.36
N LEU A 89 29.96 -27.99 -6.84
CA LEU A 89 28.68 -28.63 -6.54
C LEU A 89 28.47 -29.93 -7.32
N PHE A 90 29.24 -30.16 -8.39
CA PHE A 90 29.05 -31.28 -9.30
C PHE A 90 30.35 -32.08 -9.48
N PRO A 91 30.88 -32.70 -8.40
CA PRO A 91 32.15 -33.43 -8.46
C PRO A 91 32.07 -34.57 -9.48
N GLY A 92 33.05 -34.61 -10.39
CA GLY A 92 33.14 -35.62 -11.45
C GLY A 92 32.31 -35.32 -12.70
N MET A 93 31.57 -34.21 -12.73
CA MET A 93 30.86 -33.71 -13.92
C MET A 93 31.59 -32.50 -14.50
N GLN A 94 31.42 -32.25 -15.79
CA GLN A 94 31.89 -31.03 -16.43
C GLN A 94 30.72 -30.04 -16.59
N VAL A 95 30.83 -28.85 -16.03
CA VAL A 95 29.88 -27.76 -16.30
C VAL A 95 30.14 -27.23 -17.71
N LEU A 96 29.15 -27.32 -18.60
CA LEU A 96 29.24 -26.81 -19.97
C LEU A 96 28.78 -25.35 -20.06
N GLN A 97 27.68 -25.04 -19.39
CA GLN A 97 27.05 -23.73 -19.40
C GLN A 97 26.12 -23.58 -18.18
N HIS A 98 25.89 -22.35 -17.76
CA HIS A 98 24.87 -22.00 -16.80
C HIS A 98 24.11 -20.75 -17.26
N HIS A 99 22.82 -20.67 -16.97
CA HIS A 99 21.96 -19.57 -17.39
C HIS A 99 21.04 -19.15 -16.25
N ILE A 100 20.82 -17.85 -16.09
CA ILE A 100 19.95 -17.35 -15.03
C ILE A 100 18.50 -17.33 -15.50
N PHE A 101 17.60 -17.80 -14.64
CA PHE A 101 16.17 -17.69 -14.89
C PHE A 101 15.36 -17.46 -13.60
N ARG A 102 14.20 -16.83 -13.78
CA ARG A 102 13.23 -16.53 -12.72
C ARG A 102 11.83 -16.88 -13.19
N VAL A 103 11.05 -17.48 -12.31
CA VAL A 103 9.65 -17.83 -12.60
C VAL A 103 8.73 -16.99 -11.72
N THR A 104 7.74 -16.34 -12.31
CA THR A 104 6.61 -15.74 -11.58
C THR A 104 5.41 -16.66 -11.70
N ARG A 105 4.69 -16.89 -10.61
CA ARG A 105 3.49 -17.74 -10.56
C ARG A 105 2.27 -16.94 -10.19
N ASN A 106 1.11 -17.36 -10.66
CA ASN A 106 -0.14 -16.80 -10.18
C ASN A 106 -0.31 -17.16 -8.70
N GLU A 107 -0.63 -16.16 -7.90
CA GLU A 107 -0.79 -16.25 -6.45
C GLU A 107 -2.18 -15.82 -5.99
N ASP A 108 -3.14 -15.64 -6.92
CA ASP A 108 -4.52 -15.37 -6.55
C ASP A 108 -5.15 -16.56 -5.81
N LEU A 109 -5.84 -16.25 -4.71
CA LEU A 109 -6.57 -17.19 -3.87
C LEU A 109 -8.06 -17.11 -4.21
N GLU A 110 -8.62 -18.20 -4.71
CA GLU A 110 -10.08 -18.40 -4.78
C GLU A 110 -10.47 -19.30 -3.61
N VAL A 111 -11.25 -18.76 -2.66
CA VAL A 111 -11.80 -19.52 -1.54
C VAL A 111 -13.31 -19.51 -1.70
N ASP A 112 -13.89 -20.69 -1.78
CA ASP A 112 -15.34 -20.87 -1.79
C ASP A 112 -15.89 -20.58 -0.39
N GLU A 113 -16.72 -19.53 -0.28
CA GLU A 113 -17.30 -19.07 0.99
C GLU A 113 -18.56 -19.87 1.39
N ASP A 114 -19.10 -20.72 0.50
CA ASP A 114 -20.36 -21.44 0.68
C ASP A 114 -20.20 -22.83 1.32
N GLU A 115 -18.97 -23.32 1.47
CA GLU A 115 -18.68 -24.57 2.17
C GLU A 115 -18.76 -24.33 3.69
N GLY A 116 -19.67 -25.01 4.40
CA GLY A 116 -19.95 -24.83 5.84
C GLY A 116 -18.82 -25.18 6.84
N GLU A 117 -17.54 -25.18 6.42
CA GLU A 117 -16.38 -25.17 7.32
C GLU A 117 -16.07 -23.73 7.80
N ASN A 118 -15.26 -23.59 8.85
CA ASN A 118 -14.79 -22.28 9.31
C ASN A 118 -13.87 -21.66 8.24
N LEU A 119 -14.21 -20.45 7.77
CA LEU A 119 -13.47 -19.69 6.74
C LEU A 119 -11.95 -19.64 6.99
N LEU A 120 -11.51 -19.53 8.25
CA LEU A 120 -10.08 -19.56 8.60
C LEU A 120 -9.39 -20.86 8.16
N ILE A 121 -10.05 -22.00 8.37
CA ILE A 121 -9.49 -23.33 8.07
C ILE A 121 -9.38 -23.53 6.56
N GLN A 122 -10.39 -23.13 5.79
CA GLN A 122 -10.36 -23.17 4.33
C GLN A 122 -9.24 -22.28 3.78
N LEU A 123 -9.11 -21.07 4.32
CA LEU A 123 -8.08 -20.14 3.88
C LEU A 123 -6.67 -20.65 4.21
N GLU A 124 -6.47 -21.35 5.34
CA GLU A 124 -5.21 -22.05 5.63
C GLU A 124 -4.90 -23.16 4.61
N LYS A 125 -5.90 -23.98 4.26
CA LYS A 125 -5.75 -25.04 3.24
C LYS A 125 -5.38 -24.44 1.88
N GLU A 126 -6.05 -23.36 1.47
CA GLU A 126 -5.77 -22.69 0.19
C GLU A 126 -4.44 -21.93 0.19
N LEU A 127 -4.02 -21.34 1.32
CA LEU A 127 -2.67 -20.75 1.44
C LEU A 127 -1.54 -21.76 1.23
N LEU A 128 -1.76 -23.02 1.62
CA LEU A 128 -0.80 -24.09 1.35
C LEU A 128 -0.78 -24.46 -0.15
N ARG A 129 -1.94 -24.47 -0.81
CA ARG A 129 -2.09 -24.74 -2.25
C ARG A 129 -1.57 -23.62 -3.14
N ARG A 130 -1.74 -22.35 -2.73
CA ARG A 130 -1.28 -21.13 -3.45
C ARG A 130 0.16 -21.20 -3.91
N ARG A 131 1.04 -21.80 -3.11
CA ARG A 131 2.45 -21.98 -3.47
C ARG A 131 2.60 -22.69 -4.82
N PHE A 132 1.65 -23.50 -5.25
CA PHE A 132 1.71 -24.31 -6.45
C PHE A 132 0.91 -23.76 -7.64
N GLY A 133 0.53 -22.47 -7.61
CA GLY A 133 -0.15 -21.83 -8.74
C GLY A 133 0.65 -21.93 -10.06
N PRO A 134 -0.02 -21.88 -11.23
CA PRO A 134 0.65 -22.01 -12.53
C PRO A 134 1.65 -20.88 -12.77
N PRO A 135 2.72 -21.12 -13.54
CA PRO A 135 3.64 -20.06 -13.94
C PRO A 135 2.93 -19.12 -14.91
N VAL A 136 3.17 -17.82 -14.75
CA VAL A 136 2.60 -16.75 -15.60
C VAL A 136 3.67 -15.89 -16.24
N ARG A 137 4.94 -16.08 -15.86
CA ARG A 137 6.07 -15.39 -16.46
C ARG A 137 7.35 -16.18 -16.24
N LEU A 138 8.14 -16.34 -17.30
CA LEU A 138 9.50 -16.84 -17.25
C LEU A 138 10.43 -15.73 -17.72
N GLU A 139 11.28 -15.25 -16.82
CA GLU A 139 12.35 -14.31 -17.15
C GLU A 139 13.64 -15.13 -17.31
N VAL A 140 14.36 -14.92 -18.40
CA VAL A 140 15.65 -15.56 -18.70
C VAL A 140 16.66 -14.51 -19.10
N ALA A 141 17.93 -14.73 -18.74
CA ALA A 141 19.02 -13.90 -19.21
C ALA A 141 19.14 -13.96 -20.74
N GLU A 142 19.60 -12.86 -21.36
CA GLU A 142 19.76 -12.76 -22.82
C GLU A 142 20.72 -13.78 -23.41
N ASP A 143 21.69 -14.26 -22.62
CA ASP A 143 22.69 -15.25 -23.01
C ASP A 143 22.17 -16.70 -22.99
N VAL A 144 20.89 -16.91 -22.61
CA VAL A 144 20.29 -18.25 -22.51
C VAL A 144 20.41 -19.07 -23.80
N ASP A 145 20.92 -20.29 -23.67
CA ASP A 145 20.98 -21.22 -24.78
C ASP A 145 19.56 -21.64 -25.23
N PRO A 146 19.25 -21.66 -26.55
CA PRO A 146 17.92 -22.00 -27.04
C PRO A 146 17.40 -23.38 -26.64
N GLN A 147 18.29 -24.37 -26.43
CA GLN A 147 17.90 -25.71 -26.00
C GLN A 147 17.51 -25.69 -24.52
N VAL A 148 18.27 -24.97 -23.69
CA VAL A 148 17.94 -24.75 -22.26
C VAL A 148 16.61 -24.02 -22.14
N LEU A 149 16.39 -22.97 -22.95
CA LEU A 149 15.13 -22.24 -22.96
C LEU A 149 13.95 -23.14 -23.36
N SER A 150 14.12 -23.96 -24.40
CA SER A 150 13.09 -24.89 -24.86
C SER A 150 12.75 -25.95 -23.80
N LEU A 151 13.77 -26.43 -23.06
CA LEU A 151 13.57 -27.32 -21.92
C LEU A 151 12.77 -26.63 -20.81
N LEU A 152 13.16 -25.42 -20.41
CA LEU A 152 12.46 -24.66 -19.36
C LEU A 152 10.99 -24.40 -19.76
N GLN A 153 10.73 -24.02 -21.01
CA GLN A 153 9.36 -23.80 -21.50
C GLN A 153 8.51 -25.06 -21.41
N ARG A 154 9.03 -26.20 -21.86
CA ARG A 154 8.34 -27.49 -21.84
C ARG A 154 8.05 -27.95 -20.41
N GLU A 155 9.06 -27.93 -19.54
CA GLU A 155 8.93 -28.47 -18.18
C GLU A 155 8.10 -27.56 -17.26
N LEU A 156 8.08 -26.25 -17.53
CA LEU A 156 7.24 -25.31 -16.80
C LEU A 156 5.83 -25.17 -17.40
N ASP A 157 5.58 -25.73 -18.58
CA ASP A 157 4.32 -25.58 -19.33
C ASP A 157 3.93 -24.10 -19.47
N ILE A 158 4.87 -23.30 -20.00
CA ILE A 158 4.69 -21.84 -20.18
C ILE A 158 4.73 -21.45 -21.65
N ASP A 159 3.77 -20.61 -22.05
CA ASP A 159 3.67 -20.09 -23.40
C ASP A 159 4.80 -19.12 -23.74
N ARG A 160 5.22 -19.10 -25.02
CA ARG A 160 6.28 -18.23 -25.52
C ARG A 160 6.00 -16.74 -25.30
N THR A 161 4.72 -16.33 -25.26
CA THR A 161 4.31 -14.94 -24.99
C THR A 161 4.62 -14.48 -23.58
N ASP A 162 4.77 -15.43 -22.64
CA ASP A 162 5.04 -15.17 -21.23
C ASP A 162 6.53 -15.37 -20.89
N VAL A 163 7.37 -15.51 -21.93
CA VAL A 163 8.83 -15.63 -21.82
C VAL A 163 9.48 -14.29 -22.16
N TYR A 164 10.31 -13.81 -21.25
CA TYR A 164 10.99 -12.52 -21.35
C TYR A 164 12.50 -12.73 -21.30
N ASN A 165 13.18 -12.46 -22.41
CA ASN A 165 14.62 -12.35 -22.47
C ASN A 165 15.01 -10.94 -22.01
N LEU A 166 15.78 -10.86 -20.93
CA LEU A 166 16.13 -9.60 -20.28
C LEU A 166 17.64 -9.52 -20.03
N PRO A 167 18.22 -8.30 -20.06
CA PRO A 167 19.60 -8.12 -19.67
C PRO A 167 19.79 -8.49 -18.20
N GLU A 168 20.96 -9.01 -17.86
CA GLU A 168 21.31 -9.29 -16.48
C GLU A 168 21.64 -7.99 -15.71
N PRO A 169 21.37 -7.95 -14.41
CA PRO A 169 20.73 -9.00 -13.59
C PRO A 169 19.19 -8.96 -13.67
N LEU A 170 18.52 -10.12 -13.66
CA LEU A 170 17.06 -10.21 -13.78
C LEU A 170 16.30 -9.58 -12.59
N ASP A 171 16.54 -10.06 -11.37
CA ASP A 171 15.78 -9.65 -10.19
C ASP A 171 16.25 -8.31 -9.61
N LEU A 172 15.88 -7.22 -10.29
CA LEU A 172 16.22 -5.85 -9.89
C LEU A 172 15.57 -5.41 -8.56
N SER A 173 14.66 -6.19 -7.97
CA SER A 173 14.15 -5.91 -6.63
C SER A 173 15.28 -5.89 -5.58
N SER A 174 16.36 -6.62 -5.86
CA SER A 174 17.58 -6.66 -5.06
C SER A 174 18.29 -5.32 -4.94
N LEU A 175 18.13 -4.39 -5.91
CA LEU A 175 18.74 -3.06 -5.87
C LEU A 175 18.32 -2.25 -4.64
N ARG A 176 17.22 -2.62 -3.98
CA ARG A 176 16.86 -2.06 -2.66
C ARG A 176 17.99 -2.19 -1.65
N SER A 177 18.70 -3.33 -1.62
CA SER A 177 19.82 -3.52 -0.70
C SER A 177 20.97 -2.52 -0.93
N LEU A 178 21.17 -2.06 -2.17
CA LEU A 178 22.10 -0.99 -2.49
C LEU A 178 21.58 0.37 -2.04
N ALA A 179 20.29 0.66 -2.29
CA ALA A 179 19.65 1.90 -1.88
C ALA A 179 19.65 2.12 -0.34
N PHE A 180 19.71 1.04 0.44
CA PHE A 180 19.76 1.08 1.91
C PHE A 180 21.17 0.93 2.50
N LEU A 181 22.23 1.00 1.69
CA LEU A 181 23.60 1.06 2.21
C LEU A 181 23.78 2.31 3.10
N PRO A 182 24.58 2.25 4.17
CA PRO A 182 24.79 3.36 5.11
C PRO A 182 25.65 4.46 4.49
N ARG A 183 25.08 5.18 3.52
CA ARG A 183 25.69 6.29 2.78
C ARG A 183 24.82 7.53 2.90
N PRO A 184 24.85 8.24 4.05
CA PRO A 184 24.02 9.41 4.28
C PRO A 184 24.20 10.50 3.20
N ASP A 185 25.40 10.60 2.63
CA ASP A 185 25.74 11.52 1.53
C ASP A 185 25.00 11.22 0.21
N LEU A 186 24.42 10.02 0.07
CA LEU A 186 23.64 9.57 -1.09
C LEU A 186 22.17 9.31 -0.75
N GLN A 187 21.74 9.59 0.49
CA GLN A 187 20.37 9.41 0.95
C GLN A 187 19.64 10.76 1.01
N PHE A 188 18.30 10.70 1.03
CA PHE A 188 17.50 11.88 1.33
C PHE A 188 17.81 12.40 2.73
N GLU A 189 17.90 13.72 2.88
CA GLU A 189 17.98 14.36 4.19
C GLU A 189 16.81 13.89 5.07
N PRO A 190 17.03 13.50 6.33
CA PRO A 190 15.96 13.09 7.22
C PRO A 190 14.94 14.22 7.40
N HIS A 191 13.66 13.91 7.19
CA HIS A 191 12.60 14.84 7.58
C HIS A 191 12.34 14.75 9.08
N ALA A 192 12.23 15.91 9.75
CA ALA A 192 11.90 15.98 11.16
C ALA A 192 10.39 15.76 11.36
N ILE A 193 10.00 14.55 11.77
CA ILE A 193 8.60 14.22 12.06
C ILE A 193 8.17 14.92 13.35
N THR A 194 6.93 15.44 13.39
CA THR A 194 6.41 16.16 14.56
C THR A 194 5.07 15.64 15.06
N THR A 195 4.65 16.06 16.25
CA THR A 195 3.30 15.77 16.77
C THR A 195 2.36 16.88 16.31
N ASN A 196 1.12 16.51 15.97
CA ASN A 196 0.10 17.50 15.62
C ASN A 196 -0.10 18.47 16.78
N ARG A 197 -0.10 19.77 16.50
CA ARG A 197 -0.13 20.86 17.50
C ARG A 197 -1.28 20.79 18.52
N TYR A 198 -2.38 20.11 18.18
CA TYR A 198 -3.53 19.95 19.06
C TYR A 198 -3.48 18.66 19.91
N LEU A 199 -2.49 17.81 19.68
CA LEU A 199 -2.24 16.57 20.45
C LEU A 199 -0.97 16.65 21.30
N GLU A 200 -0.29 17.80 21.28
CA GLU A 200 0.86 18.04 22.18
C GLU A 200 0.37 18.30 23.60
N ALA A 201 1.07 17.73 24.56
CA ALA A 201 0.93 18.10 25.97
C ALA A 201 1.80 19.31 26.29
N ASP A 202 1.46 20.02 27.36
CA ASP A 202 2.37 20.98 27.96
C ASP A 202 3.53 20.22 28.66
N GLU A 203 4.68 20.87 28.87
CA GLU A 203 5.95 20.19 29.25
C GLU A 203 5.86 19.34 30.54
N ASP A 204 4.85 19.59 31.40
CA ASP A 204 4.64 18.90 32.69
C ASP A 204 3.41 17.97 32.72
N GLU A 205 2.65 17.83 31.63
CA GLU A 205 1.42 17.02 31.58
C GLU A 205 1.52 15.87 30.56
N ALA A 206 0.76 14.79 30.80
CA ALA A 206 0.56 13.76 29.78
C ALA A 206 -0.49 14.24 28.77
N ALA A 207 -0.27 13.97 27.47
CA ALA A 207 -1.23 14.34 26.43
C ALA A 207 -2.56 13.61 26.68
N ASP A 208 -3.67 14.34 26.79
CA ASP A 208 -5.03 13.77 26.85
C ASP A 208 -5.70 13.97 25.48
N ILE A 209 -5.65 12.95 24.63
CA ILE A 209 -6.24 13.01 23.28
C ILE A 209 -7.75 13.20 23.38
N PHE A 210 -8.42 12.58 24.36
CA PHE A 210 -9.86 12.74 24.52
C PHE A 210 -10.22 14.17 24.90
N ALA A 211 -9.42 14.85 25.74
CA ALA A 211 -9.58 16.28 26.03
C ALA A 211 -9.49 17.13 24.77
N SER A 212 -8.44 16.97 23.97
CA SER A 212 -8.29 17.69 22.71
C SER A 212 -9.49 17.48 21.78
N LEU A 213 -9.98 16.23 21.69
CA LEU A 213 -11.13 15.88 20.84
C LEU A 213 -12.48 16.38 21.37
N ARG A 214 -12.58 16.75 22.66
CA ARG A 214 -13.78 17.44 23.17
C ARG A 214 -13.85 18.88 22.67
N GLU A 215 -12.69 19.52 22.49
CA GLU A 215 -12.58 20.91 22.07
C GLU A 215 -12.72 21.05 20.56
N ARG A 216 -12.11 20.15 19.79
CA ARG A 216 -12.09 20.23 18.33
C ARG A 216 -11.80 18.91 17.63
N GLU A 217 -12.12 18.85 16.34
CA GLU A 217 -11.61 17.80 15.46
C GLU A 217 -10.10 18.03 15.18
N VAL A 218 -9.37 16.94 14.96
CA VAL A 218 -7.94 16.96 14.62
C VAL A 218 -7.71 16.18 13.34
N LEU A 219 -7.28 16.88 12.29
CA LEU A 219 -6.82 16.29 11.04
C LEU A 219 -5.31 16.08 11.14
N VAL A 220 -4.87 14.82 11.04
CA VAL A 220 -3.45 14.44 11.03
C VAL A 220 -3.00 14.10 9.62
N HIS A 221 -1.74 14.42 9.30
CA HIS A 221 -1.15 14.20 7.97
C HIS A 221 0.17 13.41 8.08
N HIS A 222 0.11 12.10 7.84
CA HIS A 222 1.29 11.23 7.83
C HIS A 222 1.97 11.28 6.46
N PRO A 223 3.30 11.09 6.35
CA PRO A 223 4.28 10.88 7.42
C PRO A 223 4.80 12.20 8.05
N TYR A 224 4.25 13.35 7.68
CA TYR A 224 4.70 14.67 8.14
C TYR A 224 4.49 14.86 9.64
N GLU A 225 3.38 14.33 10.13
CA GLU A 225 3.07 14.17 11.55
C GLU A 225 3.24 12.70 11.97
N SER A 226 3.48 12.49 13.25
CA SER A 226 3.78 11.19 13.83
C SER A 226 2.51 10.36 14.01
N PHE A 227 2.49 9.17 13.41
CA PHE A 227 1.46 8.15 13.65
C PHE A 227 1.45 7.67 15.11
N ALA A 228 2.65 7.56 15.72
CA ALA A 228 2.83 7.07 17.08
C ALA A 228 2.16 7.99 18.11
N THR A 229 2.34 9.30 17.98
CA THR A 229 1.79 10.31 18.91
C THR A 229 0.40 10.81 18.51
N SER A 230 -0.24 10.16 17.53
CA SER A 230 -1.61 10.46 17.12
C SER A 230 -2.52 9.23 17.18
N VAL A 231 -2.62 8.48 16.08
CA VAL A 231 -3.57 7.38 15.92
C VAL A 231 -3.22 6.19 16.83
N GLN A 232 -1.93 5.89 16.98
CA GLN A 232 -1.50 4.83 17.89
C GLN A 232 -1.77 5.23 19.35
N ALA A 233 -1.32 6.41 19.77
CA ALA A 233 -1.57 6.93 21.11
C ALA A 233 -3.08 7.03 21.45
N PHE A 234 -3.94 7.34 20.48
CA PHE A 234 -5.40 7.34 20.66
C PHE A 234 -5.93 5.98 21.10
N LEU A 235 -5.44 4.89 20.49
CA LEU A 235 -5.85 3.53 20.83
C LEU A 235 -5.21 3.02 22.11
N GLU A 236 -3.94 3.36 22.37
CA GLU A 236 -3.25 3.05 23.63
C GLU A 236 -3.96 3.72 24.82
N GLN A 237 -4.27 5.02 24.73
CA GLN A 237 -5.03 5.72 25.76
C GLN A 237 -6.44 5.14 25.94
N ALA A 238 -7.09 4.70 24.85
CA ALA A 238 -8.39 4.04 24.94
C ALA A 238 -8.31 2.69 25.65
N ALA A 239 -7.22 1.95 25.45
CA ALA A 239 -6.97 0.67 26.11
C ALA A 239 -6.70 0.83 27.60
N ASP A 240 -6.01 1.90 28.01
CA ASP A 240 -5.65 2.15 29.41
C ASP A 240 -6.78 2.84 30.21
N ASP A 241 -7.64 3.64 29.57
CA ASP A 241 -8.63 4.45 30.28
C ASP A 241 -9.75 3.59 30.91
N PRO A 242 -9.95 3.61 32.24
CA PRO A 242 -11.01 2.86 32.90
C PRO A 242 -12.43 3.35 32.57
N GLN A 243 -12.59 4.54 32.00
CA GLN A 243 -13.87 5.07 31.55
C GLN A 243 -14.27 4.60 30.15
N VAL A 244 -13.35 3.99 29.40
CA VAL A 244 -13.66 3.41 28.09
C VAL A 244 -14.39 2.08 28.28
N LEU A 245 -15.57 1.98 27.68
CA LEU A 245 -16.44 0.80 27.77
C LEU A 245 -16.26 -0.13 26.58
N ALA A 246 -15.99 0.41 25.39
CA ALA A 246 -15.89 -0.38 24.17
C ALA A 246 -14.97 0.25 23.13
N ILE A 247 -14.32 -0.60 22.35
CA ILE A 247 -13.50 -0.24 21.19
C ILE A 247 -13.95 -1.07 19.99
N LYS A 248 -14.27 -0.43 18.88
CA LYS A 248 -14.55 -1.09 17.60
C LYS A 248 -13.53 -0.64 16.57
N GLN A 249 -12.90 -1.59 15.89
CA GLN A 249 -11.75 -1.32 15.02
C GLN A 249 -11.85 -2.13 13.72
N THR A 250 -11.59 -1.49 12.58
CA THR A 250 -11.29 -2.23 11.35
C THR A 250 -9.79 -2.42 11.20
N LEU A 251 -9.40 -3.62 10.77
CA LEU A 251 -8.01 -3.99 10.62
C LEU A 251 -7.78 -4.59 9.22
N TYR A 252 -7.25 -3.74 8.33
CA TYR A 252 -6.92 -4.05 6.94
C TYR A 252 -5.40 -3.96 6.78
N ARG A 253 -4.69 -5.09 6.92
CA ARG A 253 -3.22 -5.24 6.88
C ARG A 253 -2.45 -4.57 8.03
N THR A 254 -2.01 -5.39 8.98
CA THR A 254 -1.13 -4.97 10.09
C THR A 254 0.19 -5.74 10.07
N SER A 255 1.23 -5.22 10.72
CA SER A 255 2.51 -5.93 10.87
C SER A 255 2.41 -7.05 11.92
N GLY A 256 3.27 -8.07 11.80
CA GLY A 256 3.31 -9.19 12.77
C GLY A 256 3.52 -8.76 14.24
N ASP A 257 4.23 -7.65 14.46
CA ASP A 257 4.29 -6.92 15.74
C ASP A 257 3.56 -5.58 15.53
N SER A 258 2.31 -5.48 15.96
CA SER A 258 1.48 -4.28 15.75
C SER A 258 1.03 -3.74 17.10
N PRO A 259 1.52 -2.56 17.53
CA PRO A 259 1.08 -1.91 18.77
C PRO A 259 -0.43 -1.71 18.86
N ILE A 260 -1.09 -1.59 17.71
CA ILE A 260 -2.54 -1.47 17.60
C ILE A 260 -3.23 -2.77 18.05
N VAL A 261 -2.67 -3.93 17.68
CA VAL A 261 -3.19 -5.24 18.08
C VAL A 261 -2.96 -5.46 19.56
N ASP A 262 -1.78 -5.09 20.06
CA ASP A 262 -1.44 -5.18 21.47
C ASP A 262 -2.40 -4.32 22.31
N ALA A 263 -2.65 -3.06 21.93
CA ALA A 263 -3.62 -2.20 22.62
C ALA A 263 -5.05 -2.77 22.62
N LEU A 264 -5.50 -3.44 21.56
CA LEU A 264 -6.81 -4.10 21.54
C LEU A 264 -6.88 -5.32 22.46
N ILE A 265 -5.77 -6.06 22.57
CA ILE A 265 -5.63 -7.18 23.53
C ILE A 265 -5.69 -6.64 24.96
N ASP A 266 -4.88 -5.62 25.27
CA ASP A 266 -4.85 -5.00 26.60
C ASP A 266 -6.22 -4.45 27.01
N ALA A 267 -6.93 -3.83 26.07
CA ALA A 267 -8.30 -3.35 26.28
C ALA A 267 -9.27 -4.49 26.63
N ALA A 268 -9.20 -5.63 25.93
CA ALA A 268 -10.05 -6.78 26.18
C ALA A 268 -9.72 -7.45 27.52
N GLU A 269 -8.44 -7.59 27.84
CA GLU A 269 -7.98 -8.11 29.14
C GLU A 269 -8.39 -7.21 30.31
N ALA A 270 -8.46 -5.90 30.09
CA ALA A 270 -9.00 -4.93 31.03
C ALA A 270 -10.55 -4.96 31.15
N GLY A 271 -11.22 -5.87 30.43
CA GLY A 271 -12.67 -6.09 30.51
C GLY A 271 -13.52 -5.18 29.62
N LYS A 272 -12.90 -4.43 28.70
CA LYS A 272 -13.61 -3.58 27.73
C LYS A 272 -14.22 -4.44 26.62
N GLN A 273 -15.33 -3.99 26.04
CA GLN A 273 -15.94 -4.66 24.89
C GLN A 273 -15.17 -4.33 23.61
N VAL A 274 -14.39 -5.27 23.09
CA VAL A 274 -13.56 -5.04 21.89
C VAL A 274 -14.12 -5.81 20.70
N LEU A 275 -14.41 -5.09 19.62
CA LEU A 275 -14.79 -5.65 18.31
C LEU A 275 -13.68 -5.36 17.30
N ALA A 276 -13.12 -6.40 16.70
CA ALA A 276 -12.11 -6.28 15.65
C ALA A 276 -12.63 -6.89 14.34
N LEU A 277 -12.77 -6.06 13.30
CA LEU A 277 -13.10 -6.53 11.98
C LEU A 277 -11.82 -6.78 11.18
N VAL A 278 -11.58 -8.04 10.86
CA VAL A 278 -10.33 -8.52 10.26
C VAL A 278 -10.57 -8.94 8.81
N GLU A 279 -9.90 -8.27 7.88
CA GLU A 279 -9.89 -8.68 6.46
C GLU A 279 -8.83 -9.77 6.24
N ILE A 280 -9.24 -11.05 6.23
CA ILE A 280 -8.30 -12.16 6.05
C ILE A 280 -7.84 -12.30 4.59
N LYS A 281 -8.65 -11.89 3.60
CA LYS A 281 -8.32 -11.99 2.16
C LYS A 281 -7.47 -10.81 1.65
N ALA A 282 -6.78 -10.12 2.56
CA ALA A 282 -5.83 -9.07 2.20
C ALA A 282 -4.60 -9.69 1.53
N ARG A 283 -4.40 -9.39 0.23
CA ARG A 283 -3.31 -9.96 -0.58
C ARG A 283 -1.96 -9.76 0.11
N PHE A 284 -1.22 -10.86 0.26
CA PHE A 284 0.15 -11.01 0.80
C PHE A 284 0.31 -10.90 2.32
N ASP A 285 -0.75 -10.55 3.06
CA ASP A 285 -0.73 -10.43 4.52
C ASP A 285 -1.53 -11.56 5.21
N GLU A 286 -2.07 -12.52 4.46
CA GLU A 286 -3.06 -13.49 4.93
C GLU A 286 -2.57 -14.32 6.13
N LYS A 287 -1.29 -14.74 6.13
CA LYS A 287 -0.70 -15.52 7.23
C LYS A 287 -0.62 -14.73 8.52
N ASN A 288 -0.16 -13.48 8.44
CA ASN A 288 -0.15 -12.57 9.59
C ASN A 288 -1.59 -12.32 10.03
N ASN A 289 -2.49 -12.16 9.05
CA ASN A 289 -3.90 -11.93 9.27
C ASN A 289 -4.67 -13.13 9.87
N ILE A 290 -4.12 -14.34 9.86
CA ILE A 290 -4.68 -15.48 10.59
C ILE A 290 -4.10 -15.52 12.01
N ALA A 291 -2.80 -15.27 12.16
CA ALA A 291 -2.10 -15.40 13.44
C ALA A 291 -2.62 -14.44 14.51
N TRP A 292 -2.74 -13.14 14.20
CA TRP A 292 -3.32 -12.15 15.10
C TRP A 292 -4.82 -12.35 15.37
N ALA A 293 -5.62 -12.86 14.42
CA ALA A 293 -7.04 -13.10 14.61
C ALA A 293 -7.22 -14.12 15.74
N ARG A 294 -6.41 -15.19 15.74
CA ARG A 294 -6.34 -16.14 16.85
C ARG A 294 -5.87 -15.50 18.16
N LYS A 295 -4.87 -14.60 18.12
CA LYS A 295 -4.41 -13.88 19.33
C LYS A 295 -5.52 -13.01 19.92
N LEU A 296 -6.23 -12.26 19.08
CA LEU A 296 -7.36 -11.41 19.46
C LEU A 296 -8.51 -12.25 20.05
N GLU A 297 -8.91 -13.33 19.36
CA GLU A 297 -9.95 -14.26 19.86
C GLU A 297 -9.55 -14.86 21.22
N ALA A 298 -8.28 -15.25 21.41
CA ALA A 298 -7.78 -15.80 22.67
C ALA A 298 -7.81 -14.79 23.82
N ALA A 299 -7.65 -13.50 23.53
CA ALA A 299 -7.73 -12.40 24.50
C ALA A 299 -9.18 -11.96 24.80
N GLY A 300 -10.19 -12.56 24.16
CA GLY A 300 -11.60 -12.22 24.36
C GLY A 300 -12.13 -11.10 23.45
N VAL A 301 -11.37 -10.70 22.44
CA VAL A 301 -11.85 -9.77 21.39
C VAL A 301 -12.87 -10.47 20.51
N HIS A 302 -13.99 -9.81 20.22
CA HIS A 302 -14.97 -10.30 19.25
C HIS A 302 -14.45 -10.04 17.83
N VAL A 303 -13.90 -11.08 17.19
CA VAL A 303 -13.36 -10.99 15.84
C VAL A 303 -14.46 -11.29 14.80
N VAL A 304 -14.60 -10.43 13.80
CA VAL A 304 -15.55 -10.58 12.70
C VAL A 304 -14.83 -10.45 11.34
N TYR A 305 -15.27 -11.20 10.34
CA TYR A 305 -14.60 -11.30 9.03
C TYR A 305 -15.27 -10.48 7.90
N GLY A 306 -16.03 -9.44 8.26
CA GLY A 306 -16.74 -8.58 7.31
C GLY A 306 -17.99 -9.22 6.70
N ILE A 307 -18.50 -8.61 5.63
CA ILE A 307 -19.70 -9.06 4.90
C ILE A 307 -19.28 -10.01 3.78
N VAL A 308 -19.95 -11.15 3.65
CA VAL A 308 -19.75 -12.15 2.59
C VAL A 308 -19.76 -11.48 1.22
N GLY A 309 -18.78 -11.82 0.36
CA GLY A 309 -18.62 -11.22 -0.97
C GLY A 309 -18.09 -9.78 -1.03
N LEU A 310 -17.91 -9.09 0.10
CA LEU A 310 -17.34 -7.74 0.14
C LEU A 310 -16.04 -7.69 0.94
N LYS A 311 -15.03 -7.01 0.39
CA LYS A 311 -13.77 -6.77 1.12
C LYS A 311 -13.87 -5.52 1.97
N THR A 312 -13.52 -5.61 3.25
CA THR A 312 -13.56 -4.43 4.12
C THR A 312 -12.28 -3.63 4.01
N HIS A 313 -12.35 -2.44 3.42
CA HIS A 313 -11.20 -1.59 3.13
C HIS A 313 -11.24 -0.25 3.89
N CYS A 314 -12.32 0.09 4.57
CA CYS A 314 -12.39 1.29 5.41
C CYS A 314 -11.44 1.18 6.62
N LYS A 315 -10.93 2.33 7.09
CA LYS A 315 -10.00 2.42 8.22
C LYS A 315 -10.63 3.24 9.32
N LEU A 316 -11.26 2.53 10.24
CA LEU A 316 -12.18 3.09 11.22
C LEU A 316 -11.78 2.61 12.62
N SER A 317 -11.79 3.55 13.55
CA SER A 317 -11.72 3.28 14.97
C SER A 317 -12.88 4.01 15.64
N LEU A 318 -13.54 3.36 16.58
CA LEU A 318 -14.61 3.92 17.39
C LEU A 318 -14.40 3.51 18.84
N VAL A 319 -14.15 4.50 19.69
CA VAL A 319 -14.00 4.36 21.14
C VAL A 319 -15.24 4.93 21.81
N ILE A 320 -15.88 4.14 22.67
CA ILE A 320 -17.06 4.55 23.45
C ILE A 320 -16.63 4.71 24.91
N ARG A 321 -16.73 5.93 25.42
CA ARG A 321 -16.29 6.33 26.76
C ARG A 321 -17.45 6.86 27.60
N GLN A 322 -17.48 6.49 28.88
CA GLN A 322 -18.41 7.00 29.87
C GLN A 322 -17.89 8.33 30.45
N GLU A 323 -18.53 9.45 30.11
CA GLU A 323 -18.20 10.77 30.66
C GLU A 323 -19.37 11.28 31.52
N GLY A 324 -19.21 11.20 32.85
CA GLY A 324 -20.29 11.52 33.79
C GLY A 324 -21.49 10.59 33.57
N ASN A 325 -22.64 11.15 33.18
CA ASN A 325 -23.87 10.40 32.92
C ASN A 325 -24.14 10.15 31.42
N GLN A 326 -23.17 10.42 30.53
CA GLN A 326 -23.35 10.30 29.08
C GLN A 326 -22.29 9.40 28.46
N LEU A 327 -22.67 8.73 27.37
CA LEU A 327 -21.74 8.01 26.52
C LEU A 327 -21.25 8.96 25.43
N ARG A 328 -19.94 9.09 25.30
CA ARG A 328 -19.30 9.84 24.24
C ARG A 328 -18.58 8.89 23.29
N ARG A 329 -18.63 9.23 22.00
CA ARG A 329 -18.01 8.47 20.92
C ARG A 329 -16.85 9.26 20.36
N TYR A 330 -15.69 8.65 20.32
CA TYR A 330 -14.48 9.19 19.71
C TYR A 330 -14.11 8.31 18.53
N CYS A 331 -13.86 8.94 17.39
CA CYS A 331 -13.71 8.24 16.12
C CYS A 331 -12.37 8.60 15.48
N HIS A 332 -11.79 7.62 14.79
CA HIS A 332 -10.76 7.85 13.78
C HIS A 332 -11.25 7.34 12.42
N ILE A 333 -11.09 8.15 11.38
CA ILE A 333 -11.32 7.77 9.98
C ILE A 333 -10.08 8.11 9.18
N GLY A 334 -9.42 7.10 8.61
CA GLY A 334 -8.17 7.26 7.86
C GLY A 334 -8.30 6.96 6.36
N THR A 335 -7.44 7.59 5.57
CA THR A 335 -7.17 7.20 4.18
C THR A 335 -6.26 5.97 4.11
N GLY A 336 -5.41 5.79 5.12
CA GLY A 336 -4.36 4.77 5.25
C GLY A 336 -4.64 3.71 6.31
N ASN A 337 -3.88 2.61 6.25
CA ASN A 337 -3.97 1.48 7.19
C ASN A 337 -3.37 1.81 8.56
N TYR A 338 -3.79 1.07 9.59
CA TYR A 338 -3.22 1.11 10.94
C TYR A 338 -1.89 0.35 11.02
N ASN A 339 -0.90 0.78 10.24
CA ASN A 339 0.42 0.13 10.15
C ASN A 339 1.53 1.19 10.36
N PRO A 340 2.22 1.16 11.52
CA PRO A 340 3.27 2.13 11.84
C PRO A 340 4.46 2.12 10.89
N LYS A 341 4.70 1.01 10.18
CA LYS A 341 5.78 0.92 9.19
C LYS A 341 5.38 1.70 7.94
N THR A 342 4.21 1.42 7.36
CA THR A 342 3.75 2.12 6.14
C THR A 342 3.50 3.60 6.40
N ALA A 343 3.04 3.98 7.59
CA ALA A 343 2.82 5.38 7.96
C ALA A 343 4.09 6.26 7.95
N ARG A 344 5.30 5.67 7.78
CA ARG A 344 6.56 6.41 7.62
C ARG A 344 6.89 6.74 6.16
N TYR A 345 6.22 6.12 5.20
CA TYR A 345 6.50 6.30 3.78
C TYR A 345 5.26 6.37 2.88
N TYR A 346 4.06 6.20 3.43
CA TYR A 346 2.79 6.47 2.75
C TYR A 346 2.27 7.81 3.27
N GLU A 347 1.87 8.66 2.34
CA GLU A 347 1.20 9.92 2.67
C GLU A 347 -0.29 9.65 2.88
N ASP A 348 -0.80 9.99 4.06
CA ASP A 348 -2.16 9.67 4.47
C ASP A 348 -2.74 10.74 5.39
N PHE A 349 -4.05 10.96 5.29
CA PHE A 349 -4.80 11.78 6.24
C PHE A 349 -5.60 10.90 7.21
N GLY A 350 -5.74 11.38 8.44
CA GLY A 350 -6.61 10.79 9.47
C GLY A 350 -7.41 11.86 10.19
N LEU A 351 -8.73 11.68 10.30
CA LEU A 351 -9.59 12.54 11.11
C LEU A 351 -9.86 11.89 12.46
N LEU A 352 -9.39 12.52 13.53
CA LEU A 352 -9.82 12.24 14.90
C LEU A 352 -10.95 13.20 15.27
N THR A 353 -12.09 12.67 15.73
CA THR A 353 -13.28 13.49 16.00
C THR A 353 -14.16 12.91 17.12
N ALA A 354 -14.81 13.79 17.87
CA ALA A 354 -15.89 13.45 18.80
C ALA A 354 -17.27 13.96 18.31
N ARG A 355 -17.39 14.27 17.01
CA ARG A 355 -18.63 14.80 16.41
C ARG A 355 -19.75 13.76 16.51
N PRO A 356 -20.90 14.08 17.16
CA PRO A 356 -21.96 13.09 17.43
C PRO A 356 -22.45 12.36 16.18
N ALA A 357 -22.70 13.10 15.09
CA ALA A 357 -23.19 12.53 13.84
C ALA A 357 -22.22 11.50 13.22
N VAL A 358 -20.90 11.75 13.29
CA VAL A 358 -19.89 10.77 12.83
C VAL A 358 -19.88 9.54 13.74
N GLY A 359 -19.98 9.73 15.05
CA GLY A 359 -20.04 8.62 16.00
C GLY A 359 -21.28 7.74 15.83
N GLU A 360 -22.43 8.35 15.52
CA GLU A 360 -23.68 7.64 15.22
C GLU A 360 -23.58 6.85 13.91
N ASP A 361 -23.09 7.49 12.85
CA ASP A 361 -22.89 6.85 11.55
C ASP A 361 -21.91 5.65 11.66
N LEU A 362 -20.76 5.81 12.34
CA LEU A 362 -19.83 4.71 12.55
C LEU A 362 -20.42 3.59 13.42
N THR A 363 -21.26 3.92 14.41
CA THR A 363 -21.93 2.91 15.22
C THR A 363 -22.85 2.05 14.34
N GLN A 364 -23.62 2.68 13.45
CA GLN A 364 -24.50 2.00 12.50
C GLN A 364 -23.68 1.14 11.52
N LEU A 365 -22.60 1.69 10.96
CA LEU A 365 -21.73 0.97 10.04
C LEU A 365 -21.10 -0.26 10.70
N PHE A 366 -20.56 -0.15 11.91
CA PHE A 366 -20.03 -1.32 12.62
C PHE A 366 -21.11 -2.36 12.91
N ASN A 367 -22.34 -1.95 13.24
CA ASN A 367 -23.43 -2.88 13.47
C ASN A 367 -23.85 -3.60 12.18
N GLN A 368 -23.85 -2.90 11.03
CA GLN A 368 -24.06 -3.50 9.71
C GLN A 368 -22.94 -4.48 9.34
N LEU A 369 -21.70 -4.14 9.67
CA LEU A 369 -20.55 -4.98 9.40
C LEU A 369 -20.48 -6.22 10.31
N SER A 370 -21.05 -6.14 11.51
CA SER A 370 -21.04 -7.25 12.49
C SER A 370 -22.36 -8.01 12.61
N GLY A 371 -23.39 -7.68 11.83
CA GLY A 371 -24.72 -8.28 11.95
C GLY A 371 -25.65 -7.97 10.77
N PHE A 372 -26.86 -8.55 10.79
CA PHE A 372 -27.85 -8.35 9.73
C PHE A 372 -28.69 -7.09 10.00
N SER A 373 -28.14 -5.91 9.71
CA SER A 373 -28.89 -4.64 9.72
C SER A 373 -29.32 -4.26 8.30
N THR A 374 -30.56 -3.81 8.14
CA THR A 374 -31.05 -3.20 6.90
C THR A 374 -30.51 -1.79 6.70
N GLU A 375 -30.44 -1.38 5.43
CA GLU A 375 -29.89 -0.14 4.85
C GLU A 375 -29.84 1.08 5.79
N PRO A 376 -28.69 1.38 6.41
CA PRO A 376 -28.51 2.61 7.18
C PRO A 376 -28.40 3.83 6.25
N SER A 377 -29.05 4.92 6.62
CA SER A 377 -28.82 6.24 6.01
C SER A 377 -27.79 6.99 6.84
N TYR A 378 -26.74 7.47 6.19
CA TYR A 378 -25.63 8.16 6.83
C TYR A 378 -25.71 9.67 6.57
N SER A 379 -25.35 10.47 7.57
CA SER A 379 -25.45 11.94 7.50
C SER A 379 -24.11 12.63 7.22
N SER A 380 -23.02 12.05 7.71
CA SER A 380 -21.68 12.63 7.75
C SER A 380 -20.65 11.80 6.98
N ILE A 381 -20.99 10.56 6.61
CA ILE A 381 -20.14 9.67 5.84
C ILE A 381 -20.83 9.18 4.57
N LEU A 382 -20.03 8.79 3.57
CA LEU A 382 -20.46 8.03 2.40
C LEU A 382 -19.80 6.65 2.45
N THR A 383 -20.54 5.59 2.14
CA THR A 383 -20.02 4.21 2.21
C THR A 383 -20.25 3.43 0.92
N SER A 384 -19.22 2.73 0.45
CA SER A 384 -19.36 1.73 -0.62
C SER A 384 -20.00 0.45 -0.06
N PRO A 385 -20.78 -0.31 -0.86
CA PRO A 385 -20.85 -0.23 -2.33
C PRO A 385 -21.87 0.74 -2.94
N VAL A 386 -22.72 1.40 -2.14
CA VAL A 386 -23.84 2.20 -2.68
C VAL A 386 -23.54 3.70 -2.66
N GLY A 387 -23.26 4.27 -1.47
CA GLY A 387 -23.30 5.72 -1.26
C GLY A 387 -22.12 6.53 -1.78
N VAL A 388 -20.93 5.94 -1.97
CA VAL A 388 -19.76 6.70 -2.44
C VAL A 388 -19.93 7.18 -3.88
N ARG A 389 -20.30 6.27 -4.81
CA ARG A 389 -20.45 6.66 -6.22
C ARG A 389 -21.58 7.68 -6.36
N GLU A 390 -22.76 7.36 -5.83
CA GLU A 390 -23.94 8.23 -5.91
C GLU A 390 -23.67 9.60 -5.28
N GLY A 391 -23.08 9.64 -4.08
CA GLY A 391 -22.80 10.88 -3.39
C GLY A 391 -21.75 11.77 -4.06
N LEU A 392 -20.76 11.19 -4.76
CA LEU A 392 -19.79 11.96 -5.55
C LEU A 392 -20.42 12.47 -6.85
N VAL A 393 -21.21 11.64 -7.55
CA VAL A 393 -21.92 12.05 -8.78
C VAL A 393 -22.88 13.21 -8.51
N GLU A 394 -23.67 13.14 -7.43
CA GLU A 394 -24.57 14.22 -7.01
C GLU A 394 -23.82 15.55 -6.84
N ARG A 395 -22.63 15.50 -6.26
CA ARG A 395 -21.79 16.69 -6.02
C ARG A 395 -21.19 17.23 -7.30
N ILE A 396 -20.74 16.37 -8.22
CA ILE A 396 -20.27 16.79 -9.55
C ILE A 396 -21.40 17.49 -10.30
N GLN A 397 -22.60 16.90 -10.30
CA GLN A 397 -23.77 17.51 -10.95
C GLN A 397 -24.14 18.85 -10.32
N ARG A 398 -24.05 18.97 -9.00
CA ARG A 398 -24.26 20.25 -8.30
C ARG A 398 -23.25 21.33 -8.72
N GLU A 399 -22.00 20.97 -8.99
CA GLU A 399 -21.03 21.94 -9.53
C GLU A 399 -21.39 22.39 -10.95
N ILE A 400 -21.93 21.50 -11.78
CA ILE A 400 -22.47 21.85 -13.11
C ILE A 400 -23.60 22.87 -12.95
N ASP A 401 -24.60 22.55 -12.12
CA ASP A 401 -25.75 23.43 -11.90
C ASP A 401 -25.34 24.80 -11.35
N ASN A 402 -24.35 24.83 -10.45
CA ASN A 402 -23.77 26.07 -9.93
C ASN A 402 -23.09 26.89 -11.03
N HIS A 403 -22.31 26.26 -11.90
CA HIS A 403 -21.63 26.94 -13.00
C HIS A 403 -22.62 27.53 -14.01
N GLU A 404 -23.64 26.76 -14.40
CA GLU A 404 -24.70 27.23 -15.30
C GLU A 404 -25.50 28.40 -14.70
N ALA A 405 -25.64 28.44 -13.37
CA ALA A 405 -26.22 29.55 -12.64
C ALA A 405 -25.25 30.74 -12.43
N GLY A 406 -24.03 30.69 -12.94
CA GLY A 406 -23.00 31.73 -12.80
C GLY A 406 -22.38 31.83 -11.40
N ARG A 407 -22.47 30.77 -10.60
CA ARG A 407 -21.89 30.68 -9.25
C ARG A 407 -20.50 30.02 -9.29
N PRO A 408 -19.66 30.22 -8.26
CA PRO A 408 -18.40 29.51 -8.14
C PRO A 408 -18.61 27.99 -8.19
N ALA A 409 -17.88 27.32 -9.07
CA ALA A 409 -17.95 25.89 -9.27
C ALA A 409 -16.57 25.35 -9.63
N ARG A 410 -16.17 24.23 -9.02
CA ARG A 410 -14.90 23.53 -9.28
C ARG A 410 -14.92 22.15 -8.62
N VAL A 411 -14.35 21.17 -9.30
CA VAL A 411 -14.18 19.79 -8.79
C VAL A 411 -12.69 19.50 -8.67
N ARG A 412 -12.23 18.99 -7.51
CA ARG A 412 -10.83 18.57 -7.34
C ARG A 412 -10.69 17.24 -6.63
N PHE A 413 -10.01 16.29 -7.25
CA PHE A 413 -9.80 14.94 -6.71
C PHE A 413 -8.32 14.66 -6.51
N LYS A 414 -7.94 14.18 -5.32
CA LYS A 414 -6.66 13.52 -5.06
C LYS A 414 -6.94 12.05 -4.80
N ILE A 415 -6.34 11.14 -5.57
CA ILE A 415 -6.65 9.70 -5.50
C ILE A 415 -5.45 8.86 -5.97
N ASN A 416 -5.46 7.56 -5.67
CA ASN A 416 -4.42 6.67 -6.19
C ASN A 416 -4.74 6.14 -7.58
N SER A 417 -6.02 5.99 -7.91
CA SER A 417 -6.44 5.47 -9.21
C SER A 417 -7.82 5.99 -9.62
N LEU A 418 -7.94 6.34 -10.90
CA LEU A 418 -9.16 6.81 -11.56
C LEU A 418 -9.44 5.96 -12.81
N VAL A 419 -10.33 4.98 -12.69
CA VAL A 419 -10.70 4.07 -13.79
C VAL A 419 -12.20 3.73 -13.85
N ASP A 420 -13.01 4.19 -12.89
CA ASP A 420 -14.48 4.00 -12.93
C ASP A 420 -15.09 4.89 -14.02
N GLU A 421 -15.81 4.28 -14.98
CA GLU A 421 -16.32 5.00 -16.16
C GLU A 421 -17.42 5.98 -15.77
N GLN A 422 -18.28 5.65 -14.80
CA GLN A 422 -19.37 6.54 -14.40
C GLN A 422 -18.84 7.83 -13.78
N ILE A 423 -17.84 7.73 -12.90
CA ILE A 423 -17.19 8.92 -12.33
C ILE A 423 -16.46 9.71 -13.43
N ILE A 424 -15.73 9.04 -14.33
CA ILE A 424 -15.01 9.70 -15.43
C ILE A 424 -15.98 10.45 -16.36
N ASP A 425 -17.10 9.83 -16.73
CA ASP A 425 -18.12 10.45 -17.59
C ASP A 425 -18.70 11.71 -16.93
N GLN A 426 -18.94 11.68 -15.61
CA GLN A 426 -19.41 12.86 -14.87
C GLN A 426 -18.37 13.98 -14.82
N LEU A 427 -17.08 13.65 -14.69
CA LEU A 427 -16.01 14.64 -14.77
C LEU A 427 -15.91 15.26 -16.18
N TYR A 428 -16.14 14.47 -17.23
CA TYR A 428 -16.25 15.01 -18.59
C TYR A 428 -17.47 15.92 -18.74
N PHE A 429 -18.65 15.53 -18.24
CA PHE A 429 -19.82 16.42 -18.27
C PHE A 429 -19.58 17.73 -17.52
N ALA A 430 -18.88 17.69 -16.38
CA ALA A 430 -18.46 18.90 -15.67
C ALA A 430 -17.57 19.80 -16.54
N SER A 431 -16.54 19.21 -17.16
CA SER A 431 -15.67 19.96 -18.08
C SER A 431 -16.44 20.53 -19.27
N MET A 432 -17.34 19.77 -19.88
CA MET A 432 -18.16 20.21 -21.02
C MET A 432 -19.08 21.39 -20.65
N ALA A 433 -19.56 21.44 -19.41
CA ALA A 433 -20.33 22.56 -18.89
C ALA A 433 -19.49 23.81 -18.57
N GLY A 434 -18.15 23.71 -18.59
CA GLY A 434 -17.23 24.80 -18.26
C GLY A 434 -16.68 24.76 -16.83
N VAL A 435 -17.01 23.72 -16.05
CA VAL A 435 -16.51 23.57 -14.68
C VAL A 435 -15.02 23.19 -14.71
N PRO A 436 -14.14 23.91 -14.00
CA PRO A 436 -12.75 23.50 -13.82
C PRO A 436 -12.66 22.20 -13.01
N VAL A 437 -11.89 21.23 -13.52
CA VAL A 437 -11.65 19.93 -12.87
C VAL A 437 -10.14 19.73 -12.69
N GLU A 438 -9.69 19.56 -11.45
CA GLU A 438 -8.27 19.36 -11.13
C GLU A 438 -8.06 17.97 -10.49
N ILE A 439 -7.16 17.16 -11.03
CA ILE A 439 -6.95 15.78 -10.56
C ILE A 439 -5.49 15.58 -10.19
N VAL A 440 -5.24 15.11 -8.97
CA VAL A 440 -3.94 14.61 -8.52
C VAL A 440 -4.04 13.09 -8.40
N VAL A 441 -3.48 12.36 -9.37
CA VAL A 441 -3.55 10.90 -9.44
C VAL A 441 -2.17 10.28 -9.58
N ARG A 442 -1.72 9.55 -8.56
CA ARG A 442 -0.36 8.99 -8.54
C ARG A 442 -0.19 7.66 -9.30
N GLY A 443 -1.29 6.97 -9.59
CA GLY A 443 -1.30 5.63 -10.19
C GLY A 443 -2.03 5.59 -11.53
N MET A 444 -2.98 4.67 -11.68
CA MET A 444 -3.71 4.49 -12.93
C MET A 444 -4.70 5.63 -13.17
N CYS A 445 -4.71 6.19 -14.37
CA CYS A 445 -5.69 7.18 -14.81
C CYS A 445 -6.20 6.81 -16.21
N ALA A 446 -7.48 6.48 -16.32
CA ALA A 446 -8.14 6.22 -17.61
C ALA A 446 -8.73 7.50 -18.23
N LEU A 447 -8.91 8.56 -17.44
CA LEU A 447 -9.33 9.87 -17.92
C LEU A 447 -8.25 10.48 -18.82
N LYS A 448 -8.66 11.10 -19.93
CA LYS A 448 -7.79 11.83 -20.86
C LYS A 448 -8.11 13.33 -20.80
N PRO A 449 -7.19 14.20 -20.34
CA PRO A 449 -7.40 15.64 -20.32
C PRO A 449 -7.17 16.29 -21.70
N GLY A 450 -7.68 17.51 -21.90
CA GLY A 450 -7.37 18.35 -23.05
C GLY A 450 -7.90 17.87 -24.41
N ILE A 451 -8.92 16.99 -24.40
CA ILE A 451 -9.65 16.59 -25.61
C ILE A 451 -10.70 17.68 -25.94
N PRO A 452 -10.63 18.31 -27.12
CA PRO A 452 -11.53 19.40 -27.50
C PRO A 452 -13.02 19.02 -27.43
N GLY A 453 -13.81 19.85 -26.75
CA GLY A 453 -15.24 19.69 -26.54
C GLY A 453 -15.63 18.63 -25.50
N LEU A 454 -14.66 18.04 -24.80
CA LEU A 454 -14.88 16.96 -23.82
C LEU A 454 -14.17 17.22 -22.48
N SER A 455 -12.90 17.60 -22.53
CA SER A 455 -12.03 17.71 -21.34
C SER A 455 -11.13 18.94 -21.37
N ASP A 456 -11.55 20.00 -22.04
CA ASP A 456 -10.82 21.27 -22.14
C ASP A 456 -10.51 21.91 -20.78
N ASN A 457 -11.37 21.66 -19.78
CA ASN A 457 -11.28 22.24 -18.44
C ASN A 457 -10.75 21.24 -17.41
N ILE A 458 -10.10 20.15 -17.85
CA ILE A 458 -9.52 19.13 -16.96
C ILE A 458 -8.00 19.22 -16.95
N THR A 459 -7.42 19.38 -15.77
CA THR A 459 -5.98 19.30 -15.53
C THR A 459 -5.67 18.09 -14.66
N VAL A 460 -4.67 17.30 -15.05
CA VAL A 460 -4.31 16.06 -14.35
C VAL A 460 -2.81 16.05 -14.05
N HIS A 461 -2.47 16.06 -12.76
CA HIS A 461 -1.12 15.98 -12.26
C HIS A 461 -0.88 14.67 -11.47
N SER A 462 0.39 14.29 -11.35
CA SER A 462 0.88 13.18 -10.53
C SER A 462 2.12 13.62 -9.76
N VAL A 463 2.10 13.38 -8.45
CA VAL A 463 3.19 13.69 -7.54
C VAL A 463 3.87 12.37 -7.18
N LEU A 464 5.13 12.23 -7.56
CA LEU A 464 5.95 11.06 -7.29
C LEU A 464 7.25 11.52 -6.65
N GLY A 465 7.47 11.13 -5.39
CA GLY A 465 8.61 11.57 -4.60
C GLY A 465 9.10 10.53 -3.61
N ARG A 466 9.72 11.01 -2.53
CA ARG A 466 10.21 10.20 -1.40
C ARG A 466 9.09 9.37 -0.76
N TYR A 467 7.93 9.99 -0.57
CA TYR A 467 6.75 9.37 0.00
C TYR A 467 5.80 8.90 -1.10
N LEU A 468 5.11 7.80 -0.82
CA LEU A 468 4.07 7.29 -1.68
C LEU A 468 2.78 8.05 -1.38
N GLU A 469 2.41 8.98 -2.26
CA GLU A 469 1.10 9.63 -2.23
C GLU A 469 -0.02 8.60 -2.09
N HIS A 470 -0.81 8.64 -1.01
CA HIS A 470 -1.78 7.58 -0.74
C HIS A 470 -3.14 8.11 -0.28
N SER A 471 -3.21 9.34 0.22
CA SER A 471 -4.46 9.95 0.64
C SER A 471 -5.45 10.11 -0.51
N ARG A 472 -6.74 10.05 -0.17
CA ARG A 472 -7.83 10.39 -1.08
C ARG A 472 -8.62 11.57 -0.55
N ILE A 473 -8.78 12.59 -1.39
CA ILE A 473 -9.49 13.84 -1.09
C ILE A 473 -10.44 14.15 -2.24
N PHE A 474 -11.68 14.49 -1.93
CA PHE A 474 -12.68 14.94 -2.89
C PHE A 474 -13.16 16.32 -2.46
N PHE A 475 -12.95 17.32 -3.31
CA PHE A 475 -13.23 18.72 -3.00
C PHE A 475 -14.18 19.30 -4.05
N PHE A 476 -15.27 19.91 -3.60
CA PHE A 476 -16.26 20.58 -4.44
C PHE A 476 -16.43 22.03 -3.96
N GLU A 477 -16.43 23.01 -4.87
CA GLU A 477 -16.51 24.44 -4.53
C GLU A 477 -17.85 24.84 -3.92
N ASN A 478 -18.94 24.23 -4.41
CA ASN A 478 -20.29 24.35 -3.88
C ASN A 478 -20.72 25.81 -3.64
N ALA A 479 -20.63 26.63 -4.68
CA ALA A 479 -21.01 28.05 -4.65
C ALA A 479 -20.30 28.89 -3.56
N GLY A 480 -19.09 28.49 -3.15
CA GLY A 480 -18.28 29.18 -2.15
C GLY A 480 -18.44 28.66 -0.71
N ASP A 481 -19.17 27.56 -0.51
CA ASP A 481 -19.21 26.81 0.76
C ASP A 481 -18.71 25.38 0.54
N PRO A 482 -17.38 25.16 0.51
CA PRO A 482 -16.80 23.93 0.00
C PRO A 482 -17.28 22.66 0.70
N ASP A 483 -17.53 21.63 -0.10
CA ASP A 483 -17.87 20.29 0.39
C ASP A 483 -16.65 19.37 0.19
N VAL A 484 -16.01 18.95 1.29
CA VAL A 484 -14.72 18.25 1.24
C VAL A 484 -14.79 16.92 1.98
N PHE A 485 -14.28 15.87 1.34
CA PHE A 485 -14.26 14.51 1.89
C PHE A 485 -12.85 13.93 1.86
N ILE A 486 -12.53 13.15 2.88
CA ILE A 486 -11.38 12.24 2.89
C ILE A 486 -11.83 10.82 3.17
N GLY A 487 -11.07 9.83 2.73
CA GLY A 487 -11.29 8.46 3.19
C GLY A 487 -10.60 7.38 2.36
N SER A 488 -11.15 6.18 2.39
CA SER A 488 -10.43 4.98 1.94
C SER A 488 -10.62 4.61 0.47
N ALA A 489 -11.64 5.18 -0.19
CA ALA A 489 -12.04 4.81 -1.55
C ALA A 489 -11.14 5.44 -2.63
N ASP A 490 -10.64 4.62 -3.55
CA ASP A 490 -10.23 5.07 -4.88
C ASP A 490 -11.39 4.94 -5.88
N MET A 491 -11.25 5.53 -7.06
CA MET A 491 -12.26 5.51 -8.11
C MET A 491 -12.04 4.31 -9.05
N MET A 492 -12.28 3.10 -8.54
CA MET A 492 -12.22 1.85 -9.30
C MET A 492 -13.43 0.96 -8.97
N HIS A 493 -13.90 0.14 -9.91
CA HIS A 493 -15.06 -0.76 -9.70
C HIS A 493 -14.96 -1.58 -8.42
N ARG A 494 -13.79 -2.17 -8.15
CA ARG A 494 -13.61 -2.98 -6.94
C ARG A 494 -13.77 -2.19 -5.64
N ASN A 495 -13.45 -0.89 -5.63
CA ASN A 495 -13.62 -0.02 -4.48
C ASN A 495 -15.07 0.40 -4.34
N LEU A 496 -15.71 0.72 -5.46
CA LEU A 496 -17.06 1.25 -5.46
C LEU A 496 -18.14 0.17 -5.35
N ASP A 497 -17.92 -1.05 -5.84
CA ASP A 497 -18.96 -2.09 -5.93
C ASP A 497 -18.70 -3.33 -5.06
N ARG A 498 -17.41 -3.63 -4.78
CA ARG A 498 -17.00 -4.91 -4.15
C ARG A 498 -16.28 -4.73 -2.81
N ARG A 499 -16.26 -3.51 -2.28
CA ARG A 499 -15.60 -3.17 -1.02
C ARG A 499 -16.49 -2.33 -0.14
N VAL A 500 -16.28 -2.48 1.16
CA VAL A 500 -16.75 -1.50 2.14
C VAL A 500 -15.67 -0.45 2.28
N GLU A 501 -15.95 0.73 1.74
CA GLU A 501 -15.13 1.93 1.84
C GLU A 501 -15.89 3.01 2.62
N THR A 502 -15.19 4.00 3.15
CA THR A 502 -15.82 5.11 3.87
C THR A 502 -15.14 6.42 3.53
N LEU A 503 -15.93 7.43 3.21
CA LEU A 503 -15.52 8.83 3.11
C LEU A 503 -16.19 9.63 4.23
N VAL A 504 -15.47 10.54 4.88
CA VAL A 504 -16.00 11.44 5.92
C VAL A 504 -15.91 12.88 5.46
N LYS A 505 -16.97 13.66 5.69
CA LYS A 505 -16.99 15.10 5.41
C LYS A 505 -16.14 15.88 6.42
N ILE A 506 -15.22 16.71 5.93
CA ILE A 506 -14.46 17.68 6.73
C ILE A 506 -15.31 18.94 6.93
N THR A 507 -15.31 19.47 8.16
CA THR A 507 -16.18 20.60 8.52
C THR A 507 -15.45 21.81 9.09
N GLN A 508 -14.21 21.64 9.58
CA GLN A 508 -13.45 22.75 10.13
C GLN A 508 -12.79 23.57 9.02
N SER A 509 -12.96 24.89 9.05
CA SER A 509 -12.48 25.79 7.99
C SER A 509 -10.95 25.81 7.85
N ASP A 510 -10.19 25.67 8.94
CA ASP A 510 -8.73 25.59 8.88
C ASP A 510 -8.25 24.29 8.24
N GLN A 511 -8.94 23.18 8.49
CA GLN A 511 -8.67 21.88 7.84
C GLN A 511 -9.07 21.88 6.36
N ILE A 512 -10.23 22.46 6.02
CA ILE A 512 -10.65 22.63 4.61
C ILE A 512 -9.61 23.46 3.84
N LYS A 513 -9.13 24.54 4.45
CA LYS A 513 -8.08 25.37 3.87
C LYS A 513 -6.77 24.61 3.68
N GLU A 514 -6.36 23.79 4.65
CA GLU A 514 -5.17 22.96 4.52
C GLU A 514 -5.25 21.99 3.33
N LEU A 515 -6.42 21.39 3.09
CA LEU A 515 -6.64 20.52 1.93
C LEU A 515 -6.72 21.32 0.62
N ASP A 516 -7.27 22.54 0.64
CA ASP A 516 -7.26 23.47 -0.50
C ASP A 516 -5.82 23.88 -0.88
N ASP A 517 -5.02 24.29 0.11
CA ASP A 517 -3.62 24.70 -0.07
C ASP A 517 -2.76 23.56 -0.67
N LEU A 518 -3.10 22.30 -0.39
CA LEU A 518 -2.46 21.14 -1.01
C LEU A 518 -2.75 21.07 -2.52
N PHE A 519 -4.00 21.26 -2.95
CA PHE A 519 -4.35 21.31 -4.37
C PHE A 519 -3.74 22.53 -5.05
N VAL A 520 -3.78 23.70 -4.40
CA VAL A 520 -3.16 24.92 -4.92
C VAL A 520 -1.67 24.70 -5.17
N LEU A 521 -0.96 24.05 -4.24
CA LEU A 521 0.44 23.71 -4.43
C LEU A 521 0.61 22.72 -5.59
N ALA A 522 -0.14 21.62 -5.62
CA ALA A 522 -0.07 20.59 -6.64
C ALA A 522 -0.35 21.10 -8.07
N MET A 523 -1.20 22.13 -8.20
CA MET A 523 -1.56 22.76 -9.47
C MET A 523 -0.70 23.99 -9.80
N SER A 524 0.25 24.36 -8.93
CA SER A 524 1.12 25.51 -9.16
C SER A 524 2.33 25.17 -10.04
N ASN A 525 2.82 26.18 -10.75
CA ASN A 525 4.08 26.10 -11.49
C ASN A 525 5.33 26.19 -10.58
N GLN A 526 5.17 26.13 -9.26
CA GLN A 526 6.27 26.25 -8.30
C GLN A 526 6.90 24.89 -7.96
N VAL A 527 6.15 23.80 -8.16
CA VAL A 527 6.56 22.44 -7.80
C VAL A 527 6.77 21.58 -9.03
N SER A 528 7.73 20.65 -8.93
CA SER A 528 7.98 19.67 -9.98
C SER A 528 6.99 18.51 -9.88
N VAL A 529 6.01 18.49 -10.78
CA VAL A 529 4.99 17.44 -10.88
C VAL A 529 4.95 16.83 -12.29
N TRP A 530 4.39 15.63 -12.41
CA TRP A 530 4.09 15.05 -13.71
C TRP A 530 2.73 15.55 -14.18
N GLU A 531 2.63 16.08 -15.38
CA GLU A 531 1.40 16.50 -16.05
C GLU A 531 1.02 15.45 -17.10
N LEU A 532 -0.25 15.02 -17.11
CA LEU A 532 -0.78 14.14 -18.15
C LEU A 532 -1.24 14.99 -19.33
N GLU A 533 -0.56 14.86 -20.46
CA GLU A 533 -0.90 15.58 -21.69
C GLU A 533 -2.07 14.90 -22.43
N SER A 534 -2.71 15.64 -23.34
CA SER A 534 -3.80 15.12 -24.19
C SER A 534 -3.38 13.95 -25.10
N SER A 535 -2.08 13.79 -25.33
CA SER A 535 -1.50 12.64 -26.04
C SER A 535 -1.57 11.34 -25.23
N GLY A 536 -1.82 11.42 -23.92
CA GLY A 536 -1.73 10.30 -22.98
C GLY A 536 -0.33 10.08 -22.39
N ASN A 537 0.65 10.90 -22.77
CA ASN A 537 1.99 10.87 -22.19
C ASN A 537 2.07 11.74 -20.93
N TRP A 538 2.94 11.32 -20.00
CA TRP A 538 3.27 12.11 -18.83
C TRP A 538 4.54 12.92 -19.09
N ARG A 539 4.47 14.23 -18.84
CA ARG A 539 5.62 15.14 -18.90
C ARG A 539 5.94 15.66 -17.51
N ARG A 540 7.21 15.80 -17.17
CA ARG A 540 7.65 16.45 -15.92
C ARG A 540 8.75 17.45 -16.21
N ASP A 541 8.53 18.67 -15.75
CA ASP A 541 9.55 19.70 -15.73
C ASP A 541 10.21 19.72 -14.35
N ALA A 542 11.54 19.63 -14.32
CA ALA A 542 12.33 19.69 -13.09
C ALA A 542 12.81 21.12 -12.77
N LYS A 543 12.68 22.03 -13.74
CA LYS A 543 13.20 23.39 -13.68
C LYS A 543 12.19 24.36 -14.24
N ASP A 544 12.22 25.59 -13.75
CA ASP A 544 11.42 26.69 -14.28
C ASP A 544 11.99 27.24 -15.60
N ALA A 545 11.34 28.29 -16.13
CA ALA A 545 11.74 28.96 -17.36
C ALA A 545 13.13 29.63 -17.29
N ASP A 546 13.60 29.97 -16.07
CA ASP A 546 14.92 30.57 -15.82
C ASP A 546 15.98 29.51 -15.51
N GLY A 547 15.62 28.22 -15.57
CA GLY A 547 16.49 27.08 -15.33
C GLY A 547 16.78 26.77 -13.86
N GLN A 548 16.05 27.40 -12.92
CA GLN A 548 16.15 27.09 -11.49
C GLN A 548 15.35 25.82 -11.17
N PRO A 549 15.81 24.99 -10.22
CA PRO A 549 15.04 23.83 -9.79
C PRO A 549 13.68 24.23 -9.23
N LEU A 550 12.62 23.55 -9.70
CA LEU A 550 11.31 23.65 -9.07
C LEU A 550 11.33 22.98 -7.69
N LEU A 551 10.42 23.40 -6.81
CA LEU A 551 10.30 22.86 -5.47
C LEU A 551 9.85 21.40 -5.50
N ASP A 552 10.31 20.60 -4.54
CA ASP A 552 9.70 19.31 -4.25
C ASP A 552 8.47 19.52 -3.35
N MET A 553 7.33 19.00 -3.78
CA MET A 553 6.07 19.20 -3.06
C MET A 553 6.09 18.59 -1.66
N GLN A 554 6.75 17.45 -1.47
CA GLN A 554 6.78 16.75 -0.18
C GLN A 554 7.72 17.46 0.79
N ASP A 555 8.86 17.98 0.32
CA ASP A 555 9.74 18.83 1.13
C ASP A 555 9.03 20.11 1.57
N GLU A 556 8.26 20.74 0.68
CA GLU A 556 7.49 21.95 0.99
C GLU A 556 6.37 21.66 2.02
N ILE A 557 5.64 20.55 1.88
CA ILE A 557 4.63 20.14 2.88
C ILE A 557 5.27 19.88 4.24
N MET A 558 6.44 19.23 4.28
CA MET A 558 7.19 19.03 5.52
C MET A 558 7.57 20.35 6.18
N SER A 559 8.10 21.30 5.40
CA SER A 559 8.44 22.65 5.87
C SER A 559 7.22 23.37 6.45
N ARG A 560 6.08 23.37 5.73
CA ARG A 560 4.82 23.97 6.18
C ARG A 560 4.32 23.33 7.47
N THR A 561 4.42 22.01 7.59
CA THR A 561 3.99 21.27 8.79
C THR A 561 4.80 21.68 10.02
N LEU A 562 6.12 21.82 9.88
CA LEU A 562 7.00 22.27 10.96
C LEU A 562 6.74 23.73 11.38
N VAL A 563 6.36 24.61 10.44
CA VAL A 563 5.96 25.99 10.74
C VAL A 563 4.61 26.03 11.46
N LYS A 564 3.62 25.26 10.96
CA LYS A 564 2.27 25.12 11.55
C LYS A 564 2.32 24.70 13.02
N LYS A 565 3.28 23.85 13.37
CA LYS A 565 3.55 23.43 14.74
C LYS A 565 3.75 24.61 15.70
N ARG A 566 4.42 25.67 15.26
CA ARG A 566 4.83 26.81 16.11
C ARG A 566 3.71 27.82 16.35
N SER A 567 2.55 27.67 15.71
CA SER A 567 1.48 28.67 15.70
C SER A 567 0.31 28.33 16.65
N ARG A 568 0.58 27.74 17.83
CA ARG A 568 -0.46 27.35 18.81
C ARG A 568 -1.19 28.57 19.37
#